data_AF-A0A496Y8A8-F1
#
_entry.id   AF-A0A496Y8A8-F1
#
_cell.length_a   1.000
_cell.length_b   1.000
_cell.length_c   1.000
_cell.angle_alpha   90.00
_cell.angle_beta   90.00
_cell.angle_gamma   90.00
#
_symmetry.space_group_name_H-M   'P 1'
#
loop_
_entity.id
_entity.type
_entity.pdbx_description
1 polymer ?
#
loop_
_entity_poly.entity_id
_entity_poly.type
_entity_poly.pdbx_seq_one_letter_code
_entity_poly.pdbx_strand_id
1 'polypeptide(L)'
;MGQKIFFDSSGNLLTRESPERICSFLLPNLLLLINAFFENLMNGRDPNEVVFNRTGCFDVGPACGGWGHVVVEMTAVRKEG
;
A
#
# COMPACT_ATOMS: atom_id res chain seq x y z
N MET A 1 -4.01 15.55 4.71
CA MET A 1 -3.53 14.94 5.97
C MET A 1 -3.69 13.44 5.86
N GLY A 2 -2.61 12.69 6.03
CA GLY A 2 -2.58 11.23 5.93
C GLY A 2 -1.14 10.75 6.00
N GLN A 3 -0.91 9.58 6.60
CA GLN A 3 0.42 8.95 6.60
C GLN A 3 0.67 8.29 5.24
N LYS A 4 1.91 8.32 4.75
CA LYS A 4 2.30 7.69 3.49
C LYS A 4 3.33 6.61 3.76
N ILE A 5 3.10 5.41 3.24
CA ILE A 5 4.07 4.32 3.26
C ILE A 5 4.67 4.24 1.87
N PHE A 6 6.00 4.23 1.78
CA PHE A 6 6.70 4.23 0.50
C PHE A 6 7.35 2.88 0.24
N PHE A 7 7.21 2.43 -1.00
CA PHE A 7 7.89 1.25 -1.52
C PHE A 7 8.70 1.66 -2.75
N ASP A 8 9.86 1.04 -2.95
CA ASP A 8 10.59 1.19 -4.21
C ASP A 8 9.99 0.28 -5.31
N SER A 9 10.53 0.41 -6.53
CA SER A 9 10.11 -0.39 -7.68
C SER A 9 10.36 -1.89 -7.54
N SER A 10 11.13 -2.31 -6.52
CA SER A 10 11.41 -3.71 -6.21
C SER A 10 10.53 -4.24 -5.07
N GLY A 11 9.61 -3.42 -4.55
CA GLY A 11 8.71 -3.78 -3.46
C GLY A 11 9.31 -3.66 -2.06
N ASN A 12 10.48 -3.02 -1.90
CA ASN A 12 11.08 -2.82 -0.58
C ASN A 12 10.40 -1.67 0.15
N LEU A 13 10.04 -1.88 1.41
CA LEU A 13 9.52 -0.84 2.29
C LEU A 13 10.63 0.16 2.65
N LEU A 14 10.43 1.43 2.26
CA LEU A 14 11.34 2.53 2.56
C LEU A 14 11.02 3.09 3.96
N THR A 15 11.52 2.42 5.00
CA THR A 15 11.21 2.73 6.41
C THR A 15 11.62 4.15 6.84
N ARG A 16 12.65 4.74 6.22
CA ARG A 16 13.09 6.12 6.49
C ARG A 16 12.16 7.18 5.91
N GLU A 17 11.41 6.84 4.87
CA GLU A 17 10.46 7.74 4.20
C GLU A 17 9.02 7.50 4.70
N SER A 18 8.80 6.44 5.47
CA SER A 18 7.50 6.00 6.00
C SER A 18 7.36 6.32 7.50
N PRO A 19 6.16 6.16 8.11
CA PRO A 19 5.99 6.34 9.54
C PRO A 19 6.87 5.41 10.37
N GLU A 20 7.29 5.86 11.56
CA GLU A 20 8.08 5.08 12.51
C GLU A 20 7.40 3.75 12.89
N ARG A 21 6.06 3.73 12.90
CA ARG A 21 5.26 2.55 13.23
C ARG A 21 4.26 2.27 12.13
N ILE A 22 4.31 1.06 11.59
CA ILE A 22 3.39 0.56 10.57
C ILE A 22 2.66 -0.66 11.16
N CYS A 23 1.34 -0.69 10.99
CA CYS A 23 0.53 -1.82 11.45
C CYS A 23 0.86 -3.07 10.63
N SER A 24 1.36 -4.12 11.29
CA SER A 24 1.65 -5.40 10.63
C SER A 24 0.41 -6.04 10.01
N PHE A 25 -0.77 -5.78 10.58
CA PHE A 25 -2.05 -6.29 10.10
C PHE A 25 -2.59 -5.60 8.83
N LEU A 26 -1.95 -4.52 8.39
CA LEU A 26 -2.20 -3.90 7.08
C LEU A 26 -1.41 -4.60 5.95
N LEU A 27 -0.23 -5.14 6.27
CA LEU A 27 0.75 -5.59 5.26
C LEU A 27 0.28 -6.76 4.38
N PRO A 28 -0.42 -7.80 4.87
CA PRO A 28 -0.85 -8.91 4.02
C PRO A 28 -1.74 -8.48 2.86
N ASN A 29 -2.69 -7.56 3.12
CA ASN A 29 -3.59 -7.06 2.09
C ASN A 29 -2.90 -6.04 1.18
N LEU A 30 -1.91 -5.31 1.69
CA LEU A 30 -1.09 -4.40 0.89
C LEU A 30 -0.19 -5.14 -0.10
N LEU A 31 0.33 -6.31 0.28
CA LEU A 31 1.18 -7.14 -0.59
C LEU A 31 0.47 -7.53 -1.89
N LEU A 32 -0.85 -7.78 -1.84
CA LEU A 32 -1.66 -8.08 -3.03
C LEU A 32 -1.67 -6.90 -4.02
N LEU A 33 -1.83 -5.66 -3.52
CA LEU A 33 -1.77 -4.46 -4.35
C LEU A 33 -0.35 -4.23 -4.89
N ILE A 34 0.68 -4.38 -4.04
CA ILE A 34 2.07 -4.24 -4.46
C ILE A 34 2.39 -5.18 -5.63
N ASN A 35 1.94 -6.44 -5.55
CA ASN A 35 2.15 -7.39 -6.64
C ASN A 35 1.46 -6.95 -7.94
N ALA A 36 0.22 -6.45 -7.90
CA ALA A 36 -0.49 -5.98 -9.10
C ALA A 36 0.22 -4.78 -9.76
N PHE A 37 0.68 -3.82 -8.97
CA PHE A 37 1.47 -2.69 -9.47
C PHE A 37 2.82 -3.15 -10.05
N PHE A 38 3.48 -4.07 -9.36
CA PHE A 38 4.76 -4.63 -9.78
C PHE A 38 4.64 -5.42 -11.09
N GLU A 39 3.60 -6.23 -11.26
CA GLU A 39 3.33 -6.95 -12.51
C GLU A 39 3.13 -6.00 -13.69
N ASN A 40 2.35 -4.94 -13.53
CA ASN A 40 2.21 -3.93 -14.58
C ASN A 40 3.56 -3.27 -14.91
N LEU A 41 4.33 -2.88 -13.89
CA LEU A 41 5.66 -2.30 -14.07
C LEU A 41 6.60 -3.23 -14.84
N MET A 42 6.65 -4.51 -14.46
CA MET A 42 7.52 -5.52 -15.09
C MET A 42 7.12 -5.86 -16.52
N ASN A 43 5.85 -5.66 -16.87
CA ASN A 43 5.34 -5.83 -18.24
C ASN A 43 5.44 -4.53 -19.08
N GLY A 44 6.08 -3.48 -18.58
CA GLY A 44 6.24 -2.21 -19.30
C GLY A 44 4.94 -1.41 -19.44
N ARG A 45 3.94 -1.71 -18.61
CA ARG A 45 2.66 -0.98 -18.55
C ARG A 45 2.72 0.09 -17.46
N ASP A 46 1.78 1.03 -17.49
CA ASP A 46 1.62 1.97 -16.36
C ASP A 46 1.24 1.16 -15.10
N PRO A 47 2.02 1.22 -14.01
CA PRO A 47 1.71 0.50 -12.78
C PRO A 47 0.34 0.84 -12.21
N ASN A 48 -0.18 2.03 -12.49
CA ASN A 48 -1.49 2.50 -12.03
C ASN A 48 -2.67 1.92 -12.84
N GLU A 49 -2.44 1.18 -13.94
CA GLU A 49 -3.49 0.47 -14.70
C GLU A 49 -3.93 -0.82 -13.99
N VAL A 50 -4.39 -0.69 -12.74
CA VAL A 50 -4.96 -1.78 -11.94
C VAL A 50 -6.47 -1.63 -11.80
N VAL A 51 -7.19 -2.74 -11.63
CA VAL A 51 -8.65 -2.72 -11.38
C VAL A 51 -8.96 -2.18 -9.99
N PHE A 52 -8.14 -2.52 -9.00
CA PHE A 52 -8.28 -2.09 -7.62
C PHE A 52 -6.96 -1.51 -7.12
N ASN A 53 -7.00 -0.32 -6.52
CA ASN A 53 -5.85 0.35 -5.91
C ASN A 53 -6.07 0.69 -4.44
N ARG A 54 -7.18 0.22 -3.84
CA ARG A 54 -7.52 0.44 -2.43
C ARG A 54 -7.63 -0.89 -1.70
N THR A 55 -7.19 -0.89 -0.47
CA THR A 55 -7.32 -2.04 0.43
C THR A 55 -7.39 -1.58 1.88
N GLY A 56 -7.71 -2.48 2.80
CA GLY A 56 -7.72 -2.18 4.23
C GLY A 56 -7.12 -3.30 5.07
N CYS A 57 -6.83 -3.04 6.34
CA CYS A 57 -6.45 -4.10 7.28
C CYS A 57 -7.66 -5.02 7.55
N PHE A 58 -7.41 -6.20 8.10
CA PHE A 58 -8.49 -7.17 8.38
C PHE A 58 -9.37 -6.80 9.58
N ASP A 59 -9.00 -5.78 10.37
CA ASP A 59 -9.78 -5.35 11.53
C ASP A 59 -11.12 -4.77 11.08
N VAL A 60 -12.21 -5.18 11.74
CA VAL A 60 -13.59 -4.82 11.35
C VAL A 60 -14.03 -3.42 11.80
N GLY A 61 -13.18 -2.73 12.56
CA GLY A 61 -13.41 -1.39 13.07
C GLY A 61 -14.25 -1.33 14.36
N PRO A 62 -14.27 -0.16 15.04
CA PRO A 62 -14.84 -0.03 16.39
C PRO A 62 -16.34 -0.28 16.44
N ALA A 63 -17.06 0.06 15.37
CA ALA A 63 -18.50 -0.17 15.25
C ALA A 63 -18.88 -1.67 15.23
N CYS A 64 -17.92 -2.54 14.90
CA CYS A 64 -18.10 -3.99 14.80
C CYS A 64 -17.30 -4.76 15.86
N GLY A 65 -16.81 -4.09 16.92
CA GLY A 65 -16.01 -4.71 17.99
C GLY A 65 -14.51 -4.88 17.70
N GLY A 66 -14.03 -4.33 16.58
CA GLY A 66 -12.61 -4.24 16.25
C GLY A 66 -11.93 -3.03 16.89
N TRP A 67 -10.62 -2.87 16.67
CA TRP A 67 -9.85 -1.75 17.21
C TRP A 67 -9.81 -0.54 16.27
N GLY A 68 -10.00 -0.75 14.96
CA GLY A 68 -9.83 0.29 13.95
C GLY A 68 -9.66 -0.27 12.55
N HIS A 69 -10.42 0.23 11.58
CA HIS A 69 -10.27 -0.15 10.18
C HIS A 69 -9.46 0.91 9.41
N VAL A 70 -8.23 0.56 9.03
CA VAL A 70 -7.36 1.41 8.22
C VAL A 70 -7.59 1.09 6.75
N VAL A 71 -7.89 2.12 5.96
CA VAL A 71 -7.99 2.04 4.49
C VAL A 71 -6.81 2.79 3.88
N VAL A 72 -6.18 2.19 2.87
CA VAL A 72 -5.10 2.78 2.11
C VAL A 72 -5.42 2.78 0.62
N GLU A 73 -4.86 3.75 -0.08
CA GLU A 73 -4.84 3.85 -1.53
C GLU A 73 -3.38 3.81 -1.99
N MET A 74 -3.10 3.02 -3.03
CA MET A 74 -1.78 2.89 -3.64
C MET A 74 -1.73 3.63 -4.98
N THR A 75 -0.63 4.33 -5.21
CA THR A 75 -0.31 5.01 -6.47
C THR A 75 1.19 4.86 -6.74
N ALA A 76 1.56 4.68 -8.00
CA ALA A 76 2.96 4.75 -8.44
C ALA A 76 3.25 6.12 -9.03
N VAL A 77 4.34 6.73 -8.57
CA VAL A 77 4.86 8.00 -9.09
C VAL A 77 6.34 7.84 -9.43
N ARG A 78 6.80 8.56 -10.44
CA ARG A 78 8.26 8.68 -10.67
C ARG A 78 8.84 9.51 -9.52
N LYS A 79 9.93 9.03 -8.92
CA LYS A 79 10.72 9.84 -7.99
C LYS A 79 11.45 10.90 -8.82
N GLU A 80 11.04 12.15 -8.68
CA GLU A 80 11.83 13.26 -9.22
C GLU A 80 13.15 13.32 -8.42
N GLY A 81 14.26 13.44 -9.16
CA GLY A 81 15.62 13.44 -8.60
C GLY A 81 16.01 14.76 -7.98
#